data_AF-A0A239QUE9-F1
#
_entry.id   AF-A0A239QUE9-F1
#
_cell.length_a   1.000
_cell.length_b   1.000
_cell.length_c   1.000
_cell.angle_alpha   90.00
_cell.angle_beta   90.00
_cell.angle_gamma   90.00
#
_symmetry.space_group_name_H-M   'P 1'
#
loop_
_entity.id
_entity.type
_entity.pdbx_description
1 polymer ?
#
loop_
_entity_poly.entity_id
_entity_poly.type
_entity_poly.pdbx_seq_one_letter_code
_entity_poly.pdbx_strand_id
1 'polypeptide(L)'
;MTGTRPQPRRTSVTHKVEHVWTAFAFGAAFFAGLTAILAKAGVQTTPSSLATALRTIVVLIGAWVMVLIVGSAGTITELSGRTWLFLVLSGLATGASWLCYWRAMQDGPASVVAPIDKLSILVTVVLAAIFFRERQSPRALVGLALIVAGTLLMVLRAA
;
A
#
# COMPACT_ATOMS: atom_id res chain seq x y z
N MET A 1 25.59 -44.88 -33.55
CA MET A 1 24.86 -45.08 -32.27
C MET A 1 25.03 -43.83 -31.42
N THR A 2 24.25 -42.78 -31.71
CA THR A 2 24.25 -41.50 -30.96
C THR A 2 23.00 -41.47 -30.10
N GLY A 3 23.16 -41.74 -28.80
CA GLY A 3 22.09 -41.70 -27.81
C GLY A 3 21.63 -40.26 -27.58
N THR A 4 20.44 -39.93 -28.06
CA THR A 4 19.71 -38.70 -27.73
C THR A 4 19.25 -38.78 -26.27
N ARG A 5 19.86 -37.98 -25.39
CA ARG A 5 19.34 -37.78 -24.02
C ARG A 5 18.02 -37.00 -24.10
N PRO A 6 16.95 -37.44 -23.42
CA PRO A 6 15.69 -36.69 -23.40
C PRO A 6 15.81 -35.45 -22.49
N GLN A 7 15.37 -34.29 -22.98
CA GLN A 7 15.21 -33.07 -22.18
C GLN A 7 14.05 -33.24 -21.16
N PRO A 8 14.19 -32.76 -19.91
CA PRO A 8 13.10 -32.79 -18.95
C PRO A 8 12.02 -31.76 -19.32
N ARG A 9 10.78 -32.22 -19.51
CA ARG A 9 9.59 -31.38 -19.69
C ARG A 9 9.42 -30.45 -18.50
N ARG A 10 9.49 -29.13 -18.72
CA ARG A 10 9.00 -28.10 -17.78
C ARG A 10 7.47 -28.15 -17.74
N THR A 11 6.90 -29.00 -16.89
CA THR A 11 5.45 -29.02 -16.64
C THR A 11 5.07 -28.02 -15.54
N SER A 12 4.45 -26.92 -15.96
CA SER A 12 3.29 -26.27 -15.31
C SER A 12 3.30 -26.06 -13.78
N VAL A 13 4.22 -25.24 -13.25
CA VAL A 13 4.13 -24.72 -11.86
C VAL A 13 3.69 -23.24 -11.83
N THR A 14 3.52 -22.60 -12.99
CA THR A 14 3.40 -21.13 -13.09
C THR A 14 2.00 -20.56 -12.77
N HIS A 15 0.93 -21.37 -12.68
CA HIS A 15 -0.43 -20.84 -12.51
C HIS A 15 -0.94 -20.71 -11.07
N LYS A 16 -0.29 -21.34 -10.07
CA LYS A 16 -0.83 -21.33 -8.69
C LYS A 16 -0.45 -20.09 -7.88
N VAL A 17 0.63 -19.39 -8.28
CA VAL A 17 1.14 -18.21 -7.58
C VAL A 17 0.31 -16.96 -7.92
N GLU A 18 -0.31 -16.90 -9.10
CA GLU A 18 -1.04 -15.69 -9.53
C GLU A 18 -2.36 -15.44 -8.76
N HIS A 19 -2.96 -16.47 -8.19
CA HIS A 19 -4.23 -16.32 -7.46
C HIS A 19 -4.06 -15.90 -5.99
N VAL A 20 -2.88 -16.13 -5.40
CA VAL A 20 -2.67 -15.88 -3.97
C VAL A 20 -2.47 -14.39 -3.70
N TRP A 21 -1.64 -13.71 -4.49
CA TRP A 21 -1.41 -12.27 -4.31
C TRP A 21 -2.65 -11.43 -4.65
N THR A 22 -3.43 -11.84 -5.65
CA THR A 22 -4.70 -11.18 -6.01
C THR A 22 -5.71 -11.29 -4.87
N ALA A 23 -5.86 -12.48 -4.27
CA ALA A 23 -6.71 -12.66 -3.11
C ALA A 23 -6.29 -11.78 -1.92
N PHE A 24 -4.97 -11.70 -1.63
CA PHE A 24 -4.46 -10.78 -0.62
C PHE A 24 -4.68 -9.31 -0.96
N ALA A 25 -4.60 -8.92 -2.24
CA ALA A 25 -4.88 -7.56 -2.68
C ALA A 25 -6.36 -7.17 -2.51
N PHE A 26 -7.29 -8.07 -2.83
CA PHE A 26 -8.72 -7.87 -2.56
C PHE A 26 -9.01 -7.80 -1.06
N GLY A 27 -8.38 -8.67 -0.26
CA GLY A 27 -8.43 -8.59 1.20
C GLY A 27 -7.93 -7.24 1.72
N ALA A 28 -6.78 -6.77 1.23
CA ALA A 28 -6.22 -5.47 1.59
C ALA A 28 -7.16 -4.31 1.22
N ALA A 29 -7.82 -4.36 0.06
CA ALA A 29 -8.80 -3.36 -0.35
C ALA A 29 -10.01 -3.33 0.61
N PHE A 30 -10.52 -4.50 1.00
CA PHE A 30 -11.61 -4.62 1.96
C PHE A 30 -11.23 -4.06 3.34
N PHE A 31 -10.10 -4.49 3.90
CA PHE A 31 -9.62 -3.99 5.19
C PHE A 31 -9.29 -2.49 5.15
N ALA A 32 -8.78 -1.97 4.03
CA ALA A 32 -8.55 -0.55 3.86
C ALA A 32 -9.87 0.25 3.93
N GLY A 33 -10.93 -0.24 3.28
CA GLY A 33 -12.26 0.36 3.35
C GLY A 33 -12.84 0.35 4.77
N LEU A 34 -12.81 -0.80 5.43
CA LEU A 34 -13.27 -0.95 6.82
C LEU A 34 -12.51 0.02 7.75
N THR A 35 -11.19 0.06 7.60
CA THR A 35 -10.30 0.93 8.36
C THR A 35 -10.63 2.40 8.16
N ALA A 36 -10.96 2.83 6.93
CA ALA A 36 -11.33 4.23 6.66
C ALA A 36 -12.60 4.64 7.42
N ILE A 37 -13.61 3.77 7.46
CA ILE A 37 -14.87 4.03 8.17
C ILE A 37 -14.67 4.04 9.69
N LEU A 38 -14.00 3.02 10.25
CA LEU A 38 -13.72 2.94 11.69
C LEU A 38 -12.87 4.13 12.15
N ALA A 39 -11.85 4.48 11.38
CA ALA A 39 -10.97 5.58 11.75
C ALA A 39 -11.67 6.93 11.60
N LYS A 40 -12.52 7.13 10.59
CA LYS A 40 -13.35 8.35 10.55
C LYS A 40 -14.24 8.47 11.78
N ALA A 41 -14.88 7.37 12.22
CA ALA A 41 -15.70 7.37 13.43
C ALA A 41 -14.88 7.71 14.70
N GLY A 42 -13.69 7.13 14.85
CA GLY A 42 -12.83 7.39 16.03
C GLY A 42 -12.16 8.77 16.03
N VAL A 43 -11.83 9.30 14.86
CA VAL A 43 -11.13 10.58 14.69
C VAL A 43 -12.10 11.77 14.77
N GLN A 44 -13.42 11.58 14.62
CA GLN A 44 -14.42 12.65 14.82
C GLN A 44 -14.57 13.07 16.28
N THR A 45 -14.38 12.15 17.23
CA THR A 45 -14.59 12.40 18.66
C THR A 45 -13.29 12.74 19.41
N THR A 46 -12.14 12.64 18.74
CA THR A 46 -10.81 12.71 19.34
C THR A 46 -9.86 13.53 18.46
N PRO A 47 -8.88 14.28 19.02
CA PRO A 47 -7.85 14.93 18.21
C PRO A 47 -7.14 13.94 17.26
N SER A 48 -6.95 14.33 15.99
CA SER A 48 -6.42 13.43 14.94
C SER A 48 -5.01 12.92 15.25
N SER A 49 -4.20 13.74 15.89
CA SER A 49 -2.86 13.37 16.37
C SER A 49 -2.91 12.24 17.39
N LEU A 50 -3.82 12.31 18.37
CA LEU A 50 -3.99 11.29 19.40
C LEU A 50 -4.55 9.98 18.81
N ALA A 51 -5.57 10.08 17.95
CA ALA A 51 -6.13 8.92 17.27
C ALA A 51 -5.10 8.22 16.35
N THR A 52 -4.25 9.01 15.67
CA THR A 52 -3.15 8.47 14.86
C THR A 52 -2.10 7.78 15.74
N ALA A 53 -1.74 8.36 16.89
CA ALA A 53 -0.79 7.77 17.82
C ALA A 53 -1.29 6.44 18.41
N LEU A 54 -2.55 6.37 18.82
CA LEU A 54 -3.14 5.12 19.32
C LEU A 54 -3.17 4.05 18.23
N ARG A 55 -3.53 4.43 17.00
CA ARG A 55 -3.52 3.54 15.84
C ARG A 55 -2.11 3.01 15.54
N THR A 56 -1.08 3.85 15.59
CA THR A 56 0.30 3.41 15.31
C THR A 56 0.80 2.45 16.39
N ILE A 57 0.41 2.62 17.65
CA ILE A 57 0.75 1.67 18.72
C ILE A 57 0.15 0.28 18.42
N VAL A 58 -1.13 0.22 18.05
CA VAL A 58 -1.79 -1.06 17.72
C VAL A 58 -1.11 -1.73 16.52
N VAL A 59 -0.82 -0.97 15.47
CA VAL A 59 -0.11 -1.48 14.28
C VAL A 59 1.30 -1.93 14.63
N LEU A 60 2.02 -1.18 15.47
CA LEU A 60 3.37 -1.52 15.92
C LEU A 60 3.37 -2.85 16.66
N ILE A 61 2.47 -3.03 17.63
CA ILE A 61 2.34 -4.28 18.39
C ILE A 61 2.04 -5.44 17.42
N GLY A 62 1.07 -5.28 16.51
CA GLY A 62 0.75 -6.31 15.52
C GLY A 62 1.91 -6.67 14.61
N ALA A 63 2.67 -5.67 14.15
CA ALA A 63 3.86 -5.88 13.33
C ALA A 63 4.94 -6.66 14.08
N TRP A 64 5.23 -6.30 15.34
CA TRP A 64 6.22 -6.99 16.17
C TRP A 64 5.79 -8.42 16.51
N VAL A 65 4.51 -8.65 16.80
CA VAL A 65 3.98 -10.01 16.99
C VAL A 65 4.25 -10.86 15.75
N MET A 66 4.05 -10.31 14.54
CA MET A 66 4.38 -11.04 13.32
C MET A 66 5.87 -11.29 13.14
N VAL A 67 6.74 -10.33 13.48
CA VAL A 67 8.20 -10.54 13.46
C VAL A 67 8.61 -11.68 14.39
N LEU A 68 7.98 -11.79 15.56
CA LEU A 68 8.22 -12.87 16.52
C LEU A 68 7.70 -14.22 16.01
N ILE A 69 6.50 -14.26 15.40
CA ILE A 69 5.93 -15.49 14.80
C ILE A 69 6.77 -15.99 13.64
N VAL A 70 7.23 -15.08 12.77
CA VAL A 70 8.06 -15.40 11.59
C VAL A 70 9.52 -15.70 12.00
N GLY A 71 9.95 -15.27 13.19
CA GLY A 71 11.31 -15.45 13.67
C GLY A 71 12.34 -14.55 12.98
N SER A 72 11.90 -13.46 12.35
CA SER A 72 12.78 -12.55 11.59
C SER A 72 13.47 -11.48 12.45
N ALA A 73 13.38 -11.55 13.78
CA ALA A 73 14.02 -10.57 14.66
C ALA A 73 15.56 -10.53 14.50
N GLY A 74 16.17 -11.67 14.15
CA GLY A 74 17.62 -11.78 13.97
C GLY A 74 18.18 -11.07 12.73
N THR A 75 17.37 -10.81 11.71
CA THR A 75 17.84 -10.14 10.48
C THR A 75 17.98 -8.63 10.63
N ILE A 76 17.54 -8.05 11.76
CA ILE A 76 17.68 -6.61 12.04
C ILE A 76 19.16 -6.19 12.10
N THR A 77 20.03 -7.06 12.62
CA THR A 77 21.48 -6.80 12.71
C THR A 77 22.21 -6.95 11.37
N GLU A 78 21.58 -7.61 10.39
CA GLU A 78 22.10 -7.78 9.02
C GLU A 78 21.74 -6.59 8.11
N LEU A 79 20.86 -5.69 8.56
CA LEU A 79 20.42 -4.55 7.76
C LEU A 79 21.55 -3.53 7.60
N SER A 80 21.85 -3.20 6.34
CA SER A 80 22.81 -2.15 6.01
C SER A 80 22.36 -0.77 6.54
N GLY A 81 23.29 0.13 6.84
CA GLY A 81 22.97 1.51 7.26
C GLY A 81 22.16 2.30 6.23
N ARG A 82 22.31 1.96 4.93
CA ARG A 82 21.52 2.55 3.84
C ARG A 82 20.06 2.08 3.89
N THR A 83 19.84 0.80 4.21
CA THR A 83 18.49 0.25 4.42
C THR A 83 17.80 0.93 5.59
N TRP A 84 18.51 1.15 6.69
CA TRP A 84 18.00 1.89 7.84
C TRP A 84 17.57 3.32 7.47
N LEU A 85 18.40 4.04 6.71
CA LEU A 85 18.05 5.38 6.25
C LEU A 85 16.76 5.40 5.41
N PHE A 86 16.61 4.46 4.46
CA PHE A 86 15.40 4.36 3.65
C PHE A 86 14.16 3.98 4.49
N LEU A 87 14.31 3.10 5.48
CA LEU A 87 13.22 2.72 6.40
C LEU A 87 12.77 3.90 7.25
N VAL A 88 13.70 4.67 7.82
CA VAL A 88 13.38 5.86 8.62
C VAL A 88 12.70 6.93 7.76
N LEU A 89 13.25 7.22 6.58
CA LEU A 89 12.65 8.19 5.66
C LEU A 89 11.25 7.76 5.21
N SER A 90 11.07 6.49 4.90
CA SER A 90 9.76 5.92 4.55
C SER A 90 8.76 6.02 5.72
N GLY A 91 9.21 5.72 6.94
CA GLY A 91 8.41 5.84 8.16
C GLY A 91 7.95 7.28 8.41
N LEU A 92 8.87 8.25 8.29
CA LEU A 92 8.56 9.68 8.43
C LEU A 92 7.58 10.15 7.35
N ALA A 93 7.78 9.75 6.08
CA ALA A 93 6.87 10.07 4.99
C ALA A 93 5.47 9.49 5.23
N THR A 94 5.38 8.26 5.74
CA THR A 94 4.12 7.58 6.07
C THR A 94 3.41 8.29 7.23
N GLY A 95 4.13 8.65 8.28
CA GLY A 95 3.59 9.41 9.41
C GLY A 95 3.04 10.77 8.96
N ALA A 96 3.81 11.54 8.20
CA ALA A 96 3.38 12.83 7.67
C ALA A 96 2.13 12.70 6.79
N SER A 97 2.09 11.69 5.90
CA SER A 97 0.92 11.38 5.07
C SER A 97 -0.32 11.10 5.91
N TRP A 98 -0.21 10.26 6.94
CA TRP A 98 -1.33 9.95 7.83
C TRP A 98 -1.84 11.18 8.59
N LEU A 99 -0.95 12.03 9.11
CA LEU A 99 -1.37 13.25 9.81
C LEU A 99 -2.23 14.14 8.88
N CYS A 100 -1.80 14.34 7.64
CA CYS A 100 -2.55 15.10 6.64
C CYS A 100 -3.88 14.40 6.27
N TYR A 101 -3.85 13.09 6.04
CA TYR A 101 -5.02 12.31 5.63
C TYR A 101 -6.11 12.27 6.71
N TRP A 102 -5.75 11.96 7.96
CA TRP A 102 -6.70 11.94 9.08
C TRP A 102 -7.24 13.32 9.38
N ARG A 103 -6.42 14.36 9.25
CA ARG A 103 -6.91 15.74 9.35
C ARG A 103 -7.94 16.07 8.27
N ALA A 104 -7.67 15.72 7.01
CA ALA A 104 -8.62 15.94 5.92
C ALA A 104 -9.94 15.18 6.12
N MET A 105 -9.91 13.96 6.69
CA MET A 105 -11.14 13.21 7.00
C MET A 105 -11.94 13.73 8.20
N GLN A 106 -11.30 14.46 9.13
CA GLN A 106 -12.04 15.20 10.17
C GLN A 106 -12.88 16.29 9.53
N ASP A 107 -12.26 17.07 8.65
CA ASP A 107 -12.84 18.30 8.12
C ASP A 107 -13.72 18.02 6.87
N GLY A 108 -13.58 16.86 6.22
CA GLY A 108 -14.24 16.53 4.95
C GLY A 108 -14.99 15.19 4.88
N PRO A 109 -15.86 15.00 3.87
CA PRO A 109 -16.59 13.75 3.64
C PRO A 109 -15.65 12.61 3.22
N ALA A 110 -15.89 11.40 3.75
CA ALA A 110 -15.01 10.25 3.48
C ALA A 110 -15.07 9.81 2.02
N SER A 111 -16.24 9.99 1.40
CA SER A 111 -16.50 9.71 -0.02
C SER A 111 -15.67 10.56 -0.98
N VAL A 112 -15.04 11.65 -0.51
CA VAL A 112 -14.20 12.54 -1.31
C VAL A 112 -12.74 12.38 -0.92
N VAL A 113 -12.45 12.41 0.39
CA VAL A 113 -11.08 12.35 0.90
C VAL A 113 -10.43 10.99 0.60
N ALA A 114 -11.17 9.88 0.71
CA ALA A 114 -10.61 8.57 0.44
C ALA A 114 -10.26 8.36 -1.05
N PRO A 115 -11.10 8.73 -2.04
CA PRO A 115 -10.68 8.72 -3.44
C PRO A 115 -9.49 9.63 -3.76
N ILE A 116 -9.41 10.82 -3.15
CA ILE A 116 -8.26 11.72 -3.33
C ILE A 116 -6.97 11.05 -2.84
N ASP A 117 -6.99 10.39 -1.66
CA ASP A 117 -5.84 9.63 -1.15
C ASP A 117 -5.38 8.54 -2.13
N LYS A 118 -6.30 7.90 -2.84
CA LYS A 118 -5.97 6.90 -3.87
C LYS A 118 -5.24 7.46 -5.08
N LEU A 119 -5.30 8.78 -5.33
CA LEU A 119 -4.48 9.42 -6.37
C LEU A 119 -2.99 9.40 -6.03
N SER A 120 -2.59 9.04 -4.80
CA SER A 120 -1.18 8.74 -4.46
C SER A 120 -0.56 7.70 -5.39
N ILE A 121 -1.36 6.83 -6.02
CA ILE A 121 -0.89 5.90 -7.06
C ILE A 121 -0.20 6.62 -8.22
N LEU A 122 -0.62 7.84 -8.58
CA LEU A 122 0.04 8.66 -9.60
C LEU A 122 1.46 9.01 -9.19
N VAL A 123 1.62 9.48 -7.94
CA VAL A 123 2.93 9.83 -7.38
C VAL A 123 3.81 8.58 -7.34
N THR A 124 3.27 7.44 -6.90
CA THR A 124 3.98 6.15 -6.90
C THR A 124 4.43 5.75 -8.30
N VAL A 125 3.57 5.84 -9.31
CA VAL A 125 3.90 5.51 -10.70
C VAL A 125 4.99 6.43 -11.26
N VAL A 126 4.89 7.74 -11.00
CA VAL A 126 5.90 8.71 -11.44
C VAL A 126 7.24 8.45 -10.75
N LEU A 127 7.25 8.27 -9.43
CA LEU A 127 8.47 7.95 -8.69
C LEU A 127 9.06 6.61 -9.13
N ALA A 128 8.22 5.61 -9.40
CA ALA A 128 8.67 4.32 -9.90
C ALA A 128 9.32 4.42 -11.29
N ALA A 129 8.74 5.22 -12.17
CA ALA A 129 9.32 5.50 -13.49
C ALA A 129 10.66 6.24 -13.37
N ILE A 130 10.83 7.15 -12.41
CA ILE A 130 12.08 7.92 -12.21
C ILE A 130 13.17 7.05 -11.57
N PHE A 131 12.88 6.42 -10.43
CA PHE A 131 13.87 5.71 -9.60
C PHE A 131 14.16 4.30 -10.10
N PHE A 132 13.12 3.55 -10.51
CA PHE A 132 13.24 2.15 -10.93
C PHE A 132 13.26 1.99 -12.46
N ARG A 133 13.05 3.08 -13.23
CA ARG A 133 12.98 3.09 -14.71
C ARG A 133 11.94 2.11 -15.25
N GLU A 134 10.89 1.83 -14.47
CA GLU A 134 9.81 0.96 -14.87
C GLU A 134 8.96 1.62 -15.96
N ARG A 135 8.91 1.01 -17.15
CA ARG A 135 8.05 1.46 -18.24
C ARG A 135 6.62 0.98 -18.01
N GLN A 136 5.72 1.91 -17.81
CA GLN A 136 4.30 1.63 -17.73
C GLN A 136 3.75 1.24 -19.11
N SER A 137 2.96 0.19 -19.17
CA SER A 137 2.29 -0.18 -20.42
C SER A 137 1.24 0.88 -20.80
N PRO A 138 0.96 1.10 -22.10
CA PRO A 138 -0.09 2.02 -22.53
C PRO A 138 -1.46 1.68 -21.91
N ARG A 139 -1.75 0.40 -21.69
CA ARG A 139 -2.98 -0.07 -21.03
C ARG A 139 -3.04 0.35 -19.55
N ALA A 140 -1.91 0.28 -18.83
CA ALA A 140 -1.82 0.75 -17.46
C ALA A 140 -2.04 2.27 -17.38
N LEU A 141 -1.52 3.03 -18.36
CA LEU A 141 -1.74 4.47 -18.44
C LEU A 141 -3.22 4.83 -18.65
N VAL A 142 -3.94 4.09 -19.49
CA VAL A 142 -5.38 4.26 -19.69
C VAL A 142 -6.15 3.95 -18.40
N GLY A 143 -5.81 2.85 -17.71
CA GLY A 143 -6.41 2.52 -16.41
C GLY A 143 -6.18 3.61 -15.37
N LEU A 144 -4.96 4.16 -15.33
CA LEU A 144 -4.61 5.28 -14.45
C LEU A 144 -5.42 6.53 -14.77
N ALA A 145 -5.57 6.88 -16.05
CA ALA A 145 -6.39 8.01 -16.48
C ALA A 145 -7.87 7.84 -16.09
N LEU A 146 -8.41 6.60 -16.18
CA LEU A 146 -9.77 6.29 -15.75
C LEU A 146 -9.94 6.44 -14.23
N ILE A 147 -8.95 6.03 -13.43
CA ILE A 147 -8.97 6.24 -11.97
C ILE A 147 -9.01 7.75 -11.67
N VAL A 148 -8.17 8.54 -12.33
CA VAL A 148 -8.13 10.00 -12.16
C VAL A 148 -9.46 10.64 -12.52
N ALA A 149 -10.01 10.29 -13.69
CA ALA A 149 -11.30 10.81 -14.15
C ALA A 149 -12.44 10.43 -13.18
N GLY A 150 -12.45 9.18 -12.70
CA GLY A 150 -13.43 8.71 -11.72
C GLY A 150 -13.32 9.47 -10.39
N THR A 151 -12.11 9.67 -9.88
CA THR A 151 -11.89 10.45 -8.65
C THR A 151 -12.33 11.90 -8.84
N LEU A 152 -11.96 12.57 -9.94
CA LEU A 152 -12.38 13.95 -10.22
C LEU A 152 -13.90 14.07 -10.27
N LEU A 153 -14.61 13.12 -10.88
CA LEU A 153 -16.06 13.12 -10.92
C LEU A 153 -16.70 13.00 -9.52
N MET A 154 -16.11 12.20 -8.62
CA MET A 154 -16.57 12.09 -7.23
C MET A 154 -16.32 13.39 -6.45
N VAL A 155 -15.19 14.05 -6.68
CA VAL A 155 -14.84 15.31 -6.04
C VAL A 155 -15.77 16.44 -6.52
N LEU A 156 -15.99 16.55 -7.83
CA LEU A 156 -16.84 17.60 -8.44
C LEU A 156 -18.31 17.50 -8.05
N ARG A 157 -18.80 16.31 -7.67
CA ARG A 157 -20.17 16.15 -7.17
C ARG A 157 -20.33 16.54 -5.70
N ALA A 158 -19.24 16.65 -4.96
CA ALA A 158 -19.24 16.91 -3.52
C ALA A 158 -18.80 18.33 -3.14
N ALA A 159 -18.28 19.10 -4.12
CA ALA A 159 -18.07 20.55 -4.04
C ALA A 159 -19.33 21.30 -4.49
#